data_AF-A0A3M1GTC7-F1
#
_entry.id   AF-A0A3M1GTC7-F1
#
_cell.length_a   1.000
_cell.length_b   1.000
_cell.length_c   1.000
_cell.angle_alpha   90.00
_cell.angle_beta   90.00
_cell.angle_gamma   90.00
#
_symmetry.space_group_name_H-M   'P 1'
#
loop_
_entity.id
_entity.type
_entity.pdbx_description
1 polymer ?
#
loop_
_entity_poly.entity_id
_entity_poly.type
_entity_poly.pdbx_seq_one_letter_code
_entity_poly.pdbx_strand_id
1 'polypeptide(L)' 'MQITKLLFGEIALKKQLVTREQVEECLEIQKRLKEMGISKTLGAIMHDKKYLSMVEIKEIL' A
#
# COMPACT_ATOMS: atom_id res chain seq x y z
N MET A 1 -12.56 18.67 -14.25
CA MET A 1 -13.01 17.43 -13.60
C MET A 1 -11.76 16.58 -13.34
N GLN A 2 -11.20 16.63 -12.12
CA GLN A 2 -10.01 15.85 -11.78
C GLN A 2 -10.43 14.37 -11.70
N ILE A 3 -10.10 13.59 -12.73
CA ILE A 3 -10.31 12.14 -12.71
C ILE A 3 -9.39 11.59 -11.62
N THR A 4 -10.04 11.03 -10.60
CA THR A 4 -9.54 10.75 -9.26
C THR A 4 -8.37 9.78 -9.30
N LYS A 5 -7.17 10.24 -8.95
CA LYS A 5 -6.02 9.38 -8.71
C LYS A 5 -6.27 8.65 -7.38
N LEU A 6 -7.04 7.56 -7.41
CA LEU A 6 -7.26 6.73 -6.23
C LEU A 6 -5.89 6.32 -5.67
N LEU A 7 -5.70 6.51 -4.36
CA LEU A 7 -4.44 6.11 -3.72
C LEU A 7 -4.41 4.58 -3.65
N PHE A 8 -3.24 3.98 -3.88
CA PHE A 8 -3.02 2.52 -3.92
C PHE A 8 -3.76 1.77 -2.79
N GLY A 9 -3.67 2.29 -1.55
CA GLY A 9 -4.33 1.70 -0.38
C GLY A 9 -5.87 1.70 -0.47
N GLU A 10 -6.48 2.73 -1.05
CA GLU A 10 -7.94 2.79 -1.22
C GLU A 10 -8.43 1.77 -2.24
N ILE A 11 -7.67 1.54 -3.31
CA ILE A 11 -7.99 0.51 -4.31
C ILE A 11 -7.87 -0.87 -3.68
N ALA A 12 -6.79 -1.12 -2.91
CA ALA A 12 -6.57 -2.38 -2.22
C ALA A 12 -7.72 -2.70 -1.23
N LEU A 13 -8.19 -1.69 -0.48
CA LEU A 13 -9.36 -1.81 0.40
C LEU A 13 -10.65 -2.12 -0.36
N LYS A 14 -10.91 -1.40 -1.46
CA LYS A 14 -12.11 -1.63 -2.29
C LYS A 14 -12.14 -3.04 -2.89
N LYS A 15 -10.97 -3.58 -3.24
CA LYS A 15 -10.81 -4.95 -3.74
C LYS A 15 -10.81 -6.01 -2.63
N GLN A 16 -10.91 -5.62 -1.35
CA GLN A 16 -10.85 -6.51 -0.20
C GLN A 16 -9.56 -7.35 -0.12
N LEU A 17 -8.47 -6.86 -0.72
CA LEU A 17 -7.17 -7.53 -0.71
C LEU A 17 -6.40 -7.28 0.59
N VAL A 18 -6.78 -6.22 1.32
CA VAL A 18 -6.19 -5.83 2.61
C VAL A 18 -7.28 -5.29 3.53
N THR A 19 -7.02 -5.28 4.83
CA THR A 19 -7.85 -4.61 5.83
C THR A 19 -7.40 -3.16 6.07
N ARG A 20 -8.25 -2.36 6.71
CA ARG A 20 -7.90 -0.97 7.07
C ARG A 20 -6.70 -0.93 8.01
N GLU A 21 -6.66 -1.84 8.98
CA GLU A 21 -5.58 -1.96 9.96
C GLU A 21 -4.25 -2.30 9.28
N GLN A 22 -4.26 -3.19 8.29
CA GLN A 22 -3.07 -3.54 7.51
C GLN A 22 -2.55 -2.35 6.69
N VAL A 23 -3.45 -1.55 6.12
CA VAL A 23 -3.09 -0.32 5.39
C VAL A 23 -2.46 0.70 6.34
N GLU A 24 -3.08 0.94 7.50
CA GLU A 24 -2.61 1.89 8.50
C GLU A 24 -1.23 1.47 9.05
N GLU A 25 -1.03 0.20 9.38
CA GLU A 25 0.28 -0.35 9.78
C GLU A 25 1.35 -0.10 8.69
N CYS A 26 1.04 -0.40 7.44
CA CYS A 26 1.98 -0.23 6.34
C CYS A 26 2.31 1.25 6.06
N LEU A 27 1.35 2.16 6.27
CA LEU A 27 1.57 3.61 6.17
C LEU A 27 2.49 4.12 7.29
N GLU A 28 2.32 3.62 8.52
CA GLU A 28 3.23 3.95 9.62
C GLU A 28 4.66 3.48 9.35
N ILE A 29 4.82 2.25 8.85
CA ILE A 29 6.12 1.71 8.43
C ILE A 29 6.71 2.59 7.32
N GLN A 30 5.92 2.94 6.30
CA GLN A 30 6.38 3.78 5.20
C GLN A 30 6.87 5.15 5.69
N LYS A 31 6.16 5.76 6.65
CA LYS A 31 6.54 7.03 7.27
C LYS A 31 7.88 6.90 8.00
N ARG A 32 8.06 5.87 8.83
CA ARG A 32 9.31 5.62 9.56
C ARG A 32 10.49 5.38 8.63
N LEU A 33 10.30 4.59 7.56
CA LEU A 33 11.34 4.37 6.55
C LEU A 33 11.74 5.68 5.87
N LYS A 34 10.77 6.54 5.53
CA LYS A 34 11.03 7.86 4.95
C LYS A 34 11.82 8.77 5.88
N GLU A 35 11.51 8.75 7.19
CA GLU A 35 12.26 9.49 8.21
C GLU A 35 13.72 9.01 8.32
N MET A 36 13.98 7.73 8.04
CA MET A 36 15.32 7.14 7.95
C MET A 36 16.01 7.38 6.59
N GLY A 37 15.40 8.15 5.67
CA GLY A 37 15.92 8.37 4.32
C GLY A 37 15.73 7.19 3.36
N ILE A 38 14.95 6.18 3.74
CA ILE A 38 14.68 4.99 2.92
C ILE A 38 13.35 5.20 2.18
N SER A 39 13.42 5.24 0.85
CA SER A 39 12.22 5.33 0.01
C SER A 39 11.70 3.93 -0.35
N LYS A 40 10.48 3.61 0.09
CA LYS A 40 9.79 2.37 -0.27
C LYS A 40 8.32 2.64 -0.58
N THR A 41 7.77 1.96 -1.59
CA THR A 41 6.34 2.08 -1.94
C THR A 41 5.46 1.31 -0.96
N LEU A 42 4.20 1.73 -0.83
CA LEU A 42 3.25 1.07 0.06
C LEU A 42 3.03 -0.40 -0.36
N GLY A 43 2.92 -0.65 -1.66
CA GLY A 43 2.81 -2.01 -2.21
C GLY A 43 4.03 -2.88 -1.89
N ALA A 44 5.25 -2.35 -1.95
CA ALA A 44 6.44 -3.12 -1.58
C ALA A 44 6.49 -3.44 -0.08
N ILE A 45 6.00 -2.54 0.79
CA ILE A 45 5.89 -2.81 2.23
C ILE A 45 4.83 -3.88 2.49
N MET A 46 3.67 -3.78 1.83
CA MET A 46 2.61 -4.80 1.92
C MET A 46 3.09 -6.16 1.42
N HIS A 47 3.97 -6.19 0.41
CA HIS A 47 4.60 -7.42 -0.06
C HIS A 47 5.53 -8.05 0.98
N ASP A 48 6.45 -7.26 1.54
CA ASP A 48 7.36 -7.72 2.61
C ASP A 48 6.58 -8.29 3.80
N LYS A 49 5.45 -7.65 4.14
CA LYS A 49 4.53 -8.07 5.21
C LYS A 49 3.66 -9.26 4.86
N LYS A 50 3.73 -9.76 3.61
CA LYS A 50 2.91 -10.84 3.05
C LYS A 50 1.39 -10.53 3.06
N TYR A 51 1.03 -9.25 3.05
CA TYR A 51 -0.36 -8.82 2.90
C TYR A 51 -0.80 -8.80 1.44
N LEU A 52 0.14 -8.61 0.51
CA LEU A 52 -0.11 -8.70 -0.93
C LEU A 52 0.99 -9.52 -1.62
N SER A 53 0.59 -10.37 -2.54
CA SER A 53 1.47 -10.97 -3.53
C SER A 53 1.81 -9.97 -4.64
N MET A 54 2.86 -10.27 -5.40
CA MET A 54 3.21 -9.48 -6.59
C MET A 54 2.11 -9.50 -7.67
N VAL A 55 1.25 -10.52 -7.67
CA VAL A 55 0.11 -10.60 -8.59
C VAL A 55 -0.95 -9.58 -8.18
N GLU A 56 -1.35 -9.58 -6.91
CA GLU A 56 -2.37 -8.65 -6.38
C GLU A 56 -1.90 -7.18 -6.45
N ILE A 57 -0.60 -6.92 -6.25
CA ILE A 57 -0.03 -5.57 -6.43
C ILE A 57 -0.20 -5.09 -7.88
N LYS A 58 0.04 -5.98 -8.86
CA LYS A 58 -0.15 -5.65 -10.28
C LYS A 58 -1.62 -5.42 -10.65
N GLU A 59 -2.56 -6.00 -9.92
CA GLU A 59 -3.99 -5.76 -10.14
C GLU A 59 -4.48 -4.41 -9.59
N ILE A 60 -3.67 -3.74 -8.77
CA ILE A 60 -3.96 -2.43 -8.15
C ILE A 60 -3.34 -1.27 -8.97
N LEU A 61 -2.22 -1.52 -9.64
CA LEU A 61 -1.48 -0.55 -10.47
C LEU A 61 -2.16 -0.29 -11.82
#